data_AF-A0AAN6TKA8-F1
#
_entry.id   AF-A0AAN6TKA8-F1
#
_cell.length_a   1.000
_cell.length_b   1.000
_cell.length_c   1.000
_cell.angle_alpha   90.00
_cell.angle_beta   90.00
_cell.angle_gamma   90.00
#
_symmetry.space_group_name_H-M   'P 1'
#
loop_
_entity.id
_entity.type
_entity.pdbx_description
1 polymer ?
#
loop_
_entity_poly.entity_id
_entity_poly.type
_entity_poly.pdbx_seq_one_letter_code
_entity_poly.pdbx_strand_id
1 'polypeptide(L)'
;MFTAFMWSAAKTMGKPMKDGADVRPTEKDGVSGDSAWKSFALHNAQLSKMVQDIQNTGLGSLEDVYLCVIPPLSMENRLPRADAIIEWARAKAKPHELLGRWKKAGDAYLWLFRNAKTFPGQDDITTKATALLMEYLRAVTNAIGLRKAQLFEENDIQDLEELKTDILKELQGGSVKDVLRGIMGLYDMQGRSWVCELVEDSNPPKGKDTVLKFTELHMAAAQHDRWWDIEGAIKESNDIRGQTPLHYAACRQDGASIIHDLLRKGAEINIRDVDGIAPLHNA
;
A
#
# COMPACT_ATOMS: atom_id res chain seq x y z
N MET A 1 27.93 -5.47 -25.99
CA MET A 1 27.48 -6.89 -26.03
C MET A 1 26.77 -7.30 -24.76
N PHE A 2 27.35 -7.04 -23.58
CA PHE A 2 26.74 -7.39 -22.30
C PHE A 2 25.34 -6.78 -22.05
N THR A 3 25.13 -5.50 -22.35
CA THR A 3 23.81 -4.85 -22.25
C THR A 3 22.74 -5.53 -23.10
N ALA A 4 23.05 -5.85 -24.37
CA ALA A 4 22.13 -6.55 -25.26
C ALA A 4 21.77 -7.97 -24.75
N PHE A 5 22.74 -8.67 -24.16
CA PHE A 5 22.50 -9.93 -23.46
C PHE A 5 21.54 -9.75 -22.29
N MET A 6 21.75 -8.75 -21.43
CA MET A 6 20.86 -8.47 -20.29
C MET A 6 19.43 -8.14 -20.72
N TRP A 7 19.25 -7.43 -21.83
CA TRP A 7 17.93 -7.20 -22.43
C TRP A 7 17.25 -8.50 -22.90
N SER A 8 18.01 -9.43 -23.49
CA SER A 8 17.47 -10.73 -23.90
C SER A 8 17.15 -11.63 -22.70
N ALA A 9 18.00 -11.60 -21.67
CA ALA A 9 17.77 -12.29 -20.41
C ALA A 9 16.52 -11.76 -19.69
N ALA A 10 16.36 -10.44 -19.59
CA ALA A 10 15.20 -9.82 -18.95
C ALA A 10 13.86 -10.24 -19.62
N LYS A 11 13.84 -10.34 -20.96
CA LYS A 11 12.68 -10.79 -21.75
C LYS A 11 12.33 -12.27 -21.55
N THR A 12 13.33 -13.11 -21.31
CA THR A 12 13.15 -14.56 -21.13
C THR A 12 12.84 -14.97 -19.69
N MET A 13 13.03 -14.07 -18.72
CA MET A 13 12.58 -14.28 -17.34
C MET A 13 11.05 -14.37 -17.30
N GLY A 14 10.52 -15.54 -16.91
CA GLY A 14 9.08 -15.79 -16.83
C GLY A 14 8.40 -15.23 -15.58
N LYS A 15 9.16 -14.84 -14.55
CA LYS A 15 8.65 -14.26 -13.29
C LYS A 15 9.59 -13.18 -12.77
N PRO A 16 9.09 -12.17 -12.03
CA PRO A 16 9.94 -11.24 -11.28
C PRO A 16 10.83 -11.98 -10.27
N MET A 17 11.92 -11.34 -9.84
CA MET A 17 12.77 -11.86 -8.77
C MET A 17 11.95 -12.13 -7.50
N LYS A 18 12.18 -13.28 -6.87
CA LYS A 18 11.30 -13.84 -5.82
C LYS A 18 11.46 -13.15 -4.46
N ASP A 19 12.59 -12.50 -4.22
CA ASP A 19 12.88 -11.84 -2.95
C ASP A 19 12.53 -10.36 -3.05
N GLY A 20 11.89 -9.80 -2.03
CA GLY A 20 11.57 -8.36 -1.94
C GLY A 20 12.83 -7.49 -1.90
N ALA A 21 12.67 -6.19 -2.06
CA ALA A 21 13.73 -5.25 -1.74
C ALA A 21 13.67 -4.89 -0.26
N ASP A 22 14.81 -4.80 0.43
CA ASP A 22 14.90 -4.23 1.77
C ASP A 22 15.39 -2.78 1.69
N VAL A 23 14.88 -1.93 2.56
CA VAL A 23 15.30 -0.53 2.66
C VAL A 23 16.48 -0.42 3.62
N ARG A 24 17.62 0.08 3.13
CA ARG A 24 18.79 0.41 3.95
C ARG A 24 18.99 1.93 3.98
N PRO A 25 19.02 2.58 5.15
CA PRO A 25 19.34 4.00 5.23
C PRO A 25 20.72 4.23 4.60
N THR A 26 20.84 5.27 3.77
CA THR A 26 22.16 5.71 3.33
C THR A 26 22.74 6.54 4.46
N GLU A 27 23.73 6.00 5.17
CA GLU A 27 24.53 6.78 6.11
C GLU A 27 25.27 7.87 5.32
N LYS A 28 24.69 9.07 5.28
CA LYS A 28 25.41 10.28 4.92
C LYS A 28 25.60 11.07 6.20
N ASP A 29 26.85 11.10 6.65
CA ASP A 29 27.33 12.01 7.69
C ASP A 29 26.80 13.43 7.43
N GLY A 30 25.94 13.92 8.31
CA GLY A 30 25.53 15.33 8.33
C GLY A 30 24.09 15.68 7.92
N VAL A 31 23.22 14.73 7.56
CA VAL A 31 21.79 15.05 7.35
C VAL A 31 21.06 15.06 8.69
N SER A 32 20.57 16.24 9.08
CA SER A 32 19.69 16.48 10.24
C SER A 32 18.66 15.35 10.44
N GLY A 33 18.53 14.89 11.69
CA GLY A 33 17.82 13.67 12.08
C GLY A 33 16.33 13.57 11.69
N ASP A 34 15.69 14.66 11.28
CA ASP A 34 14.27 14.66 10.89
C ASP A 34 14.03 14.31 9.40
N SER A 35 15.03 14.39 8.51
CA SER A 35 14.89 14.09 7.06
C SER A 35 15.77 12.95 6.54
N ALA A 36 16.68 12.42 7.36
CA ALA A 36 17.60 11.34 6.99
C ALA A 36 16.89 10.08 6.46
N TRP A 37 15.67 9.80 6.94
CA TRP A 37 14.88 8.65 6.52
C TRP A 37 14.39 8.71 5.06
N LYS A 38 14.45 9.89 4.42
CA LYS A 38 14.11 10.11 3.01
C LYS A 38 15.22 9.65 2.05
N SER A 39 16.43 9.39 2.56
CA SER A 39 17.57 8.90 1.78
C SER A 39 17.84 7.43 2.15
N PHE A 40 17.62 6.53 1.19
CA PHE A 40 17.84 5.10 1.38
C PHE A 40 18.21 4.43 0.08
N ALA A 41 18.85 3.26 0.20
CA ALA A 41 19.13 2.35 -0.88
C ALA A 41 18.21 1.15 -0.77
N LEU A 42 17.64 0.73 -1.90
CA LEU A 42 16.96 -0.55 -2.00
C LEU A 42 17.99 -1.66 -2.22
N HIS A 43 17.98 -2.66 -1.34
CA HIS A 43 18.86 -3.80 -1.41
C HIS A 43 18.08 -5.06 -1.77
N ASN A 44 18.62 -5.89 -2.64
CA ASN A 44 18.06 -7.21 -2.92
C ASN A 44 19.20 -8.22 -3.03
N ALA A 45 19.15 -9.26 -2.19
CA ALA A 45 20.24 -10.23 -2.08
C ALA A 45 20.48 -11.00 -3.39
N GLN A 46 19.43 -11.33 -4.14
CA GLN A 46 19.57 -12.03 -5.43
C GLN A 46 20.17 -11.13 -6.49
N LEU A 47 19.71 -9.89 -6.61
CA LEU A 47 20.26 -8.91 -7.54
C LEU A 47 21.72 -8.61 -7.21
N SER A 48 22.03 -8.37 -5.93
CA SER A 48 23.41 -8.13 -5.50
C SER A 48 24.32 -9.33 -5.75
N LYS A 49 23.84 -10.56 -5.49
CA LYS A 49 24.60 -11.78 -5.81
C LYS A 49 24.83 -11.93 -7.31
N MET A 50 23.79 -11.72 -8.13
CA MET A 50 23.90 -11.78 -9.59
C MET A 50 24.91 -10.76 -10.12
N VAL A 51 24.83 -9.52 -9.63
CA VAL A 51 25.77 -8.44 -10.01
C VAL A 51 27.19 -8.77 -9.56
N GLN A 52 27.38 -9.35 -8.38
CA GLN A 52 28.67 -9.79 -7.89
C GLN A 52 29.25 -10.94 -8.73
N ASP A 53 28.43 -11.93 -9.08
CA ASP A 53 28.84 -13.06 -9.92
C ASP A 53 29.28 -12.56 -11.31
N ILE A 54 28.55 -11.60 -11.88
CA ILE A 54 28.92 -10.96 -13.16
C ILE A 54 30.21 -10.16 -13.02
N GLN A 55 30.37 -9.37 -11.96
CA GLN A 55 31.62 -8.64 -11.71
C GLN A 55 32.82 -9.59 -11.61
N ASN A 56 32.66 -10.73 -10.94
CA ASN A 56 33.70 -11.75 -10.78
C ASN A 56 34.14 -12.36 -12.12
N THR A 57 33.34 -12.26 -13.18
CA THR A 57 33.76 -12.67 -14.55
C THR A 57 34.66 -11.65 -15.25
N GLY A 58 34.88 -10.47 -14.67
CA GLY A 58 35.69 -9.39 -15.23
C GLY A 58 34.96 -8.50 -16.23
N LEU A 59 33.63 -8.55 -16.28
CA LEU A 59 32.79 -7.83 -17.25
C LEU A 59 32.61 -6.31 -16.96
N GLY A 60 33.16 -5.79 -15.85
CA GLY A 60 33.13 -4.36 -15.51
C GLY A 60 33.26 -4.12 -14.00
N SER A 61 33.25 -2.85 -13.59
CA SER A 61 33.12 -2.49 -12.18
C SER A 61 31.70 -2.80 -11.67
N LEU A 62 31.53 -2.85 -10.35
CA LEU A 62 30.25 -3.14 -9.72
C LEU A 62 29.16 -2.12 -10.14
N GLU A 63 29.54 -0.85 -10.28
CA GLU A 63 28.66 0.22 -10.76
C GLU A 63 28.27 0.05 -12.23
N ASP A 64 29.23 -0.28 -13.10
CA ASP A 64 28.97 -0.50 -14.53
C ASP A 64 28.01 -1.66 -14.75
N VAL A 65 28.17 -2.74 -13.97
CA VAL A 65 27.28 -3.90 -14.02
C VAL A 65 25.87 -3.51 -13.57
N TYR A 66 25.72 -2.74 -12.48
CA TYR A 66 24.40 -2.25 -12.08
C TYR A 66 23.73 -1.39 -13.17
N LEU A 67 24.48 -0.47 -13.80
CA LEU A 67 23.97 0.37 -14.89
C LEU A 67 23.55 -0.45 -16.12
N CYS A 68 24.14 -1.64 -16.32
CA CYS A 68 23.78 -2.54 -17.41
C CYS A 68 22.61 -3.49 -17.06
N VAL A 69 22.42 -3.81 -15.78
CA VAL A 69 21.45 -4.82 -15.31
C VAL A 69 20.11 -4.18 -14.91
N ILE A 70 20.13 -3.03 -14.23
CA ILE A 70 18.91 -2.40 -13.68
C ILE A 70 17.95 -1.93 -14.79
N PRO A 71 18.37 -1.19 -15.84
CA PRO A 71 17.42 -0.66 -16.82
C PRO A 71 16.64 -1.74 -17.59
N PRO A 72 17.26 -2.82 -18.10
CA PRO A 72 16.53 -3.91 -18.76
C PRO A 72 15.54 -4.62 -17.83
N LEU A 73 15.95 -4.91 -16.59
CA LEU A 73 15.07 -5.56 -15.61
C LEU A 73 13.92 -4.66 -15.18
N SER A 74 14.15 -3.35 -15.09
CA SER A 74 13.12 -2.37 -14.78
C SER A 74 12.07 -2.32 -15.89
N MET A 75 12.51 -2.19 -17.15
CA MET A 75 11.63 -2.08 -18.31
C MET A 75 10.78 -3.34 -18.55
N GLU A 76 11.30 -4.51 -18.20
CA GLU A 76 10.56 -5.78 -18.28
C GLU A 76 9.79 -6.10 -16.97
N ASN A 77 9.69 -5.17 -16.01
CA ASN A 77 9.03 -5.39 -14.70
C ASN A 77 9.54 -6.64 -13.95
N ARG A 78 10.86 -6.89 -14.01
CA ARG A 78 11.54 -8.05 -13.39
C ARG A 78 12.27 -7.70 -12.09
N LEU A 79 12.40 -6.42 -11.77
CA LEU A 79 12.93 -5.97 -10.48
C LEU A 79 11.99 -6.36 -9.32
N PRO A 80 12.54 -6.53 -8.10
CA PRO A 80 11.74 -6.70 -6.89
C PRO A 80 10.73 -5.57 -6.72
N ARG A 81 9.54 -5.89 -6.21
CA ARG A 81 8.55 -4.86 -5.86
C ARG A 81 9.09 -3.99 -4.74
N ALA A 82 8.84 -2.69 -4.85
CA ALA A 82 9.24 -1.72 -3.84
C ALA A 82 8.21 -1.60 -2.69
N ASP A 83 7.54 -2.71 -2.34
CA ASP A 83 6.61 -2.80 -1.20
C ASP A 83 7.29 -2.39 0.12
N ALA A 84 8.60 -2.61 0.23
CA ALA A 84 9.35 -2.16 1.40
C ALA A 84 9.43 -0.63 1.54
N ILE A 85 9.25 0.16 0.48
CA ILE A 85 9.14 1.61 0.60
C ILE A 85 7.85 1.98 1.34
N ILE A 86 6.76 1.25 1.06
CA ILE A 86 5.48 1.44 1.73
C ILE A 86 5.60 1.10 3.21
N GLU A 87 6.16 -0.08 3.52
CA GLU A 87 6.38 -0.48 4.92
C GLU A 87 7.36 0.46 5.63
N TRP A 88 8.39 0.95 4.95
CA TRP A 88 9.33 1.93 5.49
C TRP A 88 8.65 3.25 5.86
N ALA A 89 7.86 3.81 4.94
CA ALA A 89 7.11 5.04 5.19
C ALA A 89 6.13 4.86 6.36
N ARG A 90 5.43 3.72 6.40
CA ARG A 90 4.49 3.36 7.47
C ARG A 90 5.18 3.19 8.83
N ALA A 91 6.33 2.52 8.88
CA ALA A 91 7.12 2.36 10.10
C ALA A 91 7.60 3.70 10.68
N LYS A 92 7.77 4.73 9.84
CA LYS A 92 8.05 6.11 10.28
C LYS A 92 6.80 6.87 10.68
N ALA A 93 5.68 6.69 9.98
CA ALA A 93 4.45 7.45 10.22
C ALA A 93 3.69 6.98 11.47
N LYS A 94 3.50 5.67 11.66
CA LYS A 94 2.65 5.09 12.72
C LYS A 94 3.01 5.54 14.15
N PRO A 95 4.28 5.59 14.57
CA PRO A 95 4.64 6.12 15.88
C PRO A 95 4.23 7.59 16.07
N HIS A 96 4.26 8.39 15.00
CA HIS A 96 3.84 9.78 15.04
C HIS A 96 2.31 9.92 15.13
N GLU A 97 1.54 9.05 14.46
CA GLU A 97 0.09 8.98 14.63
C GLU A 97 -0.30 8.70 16.08
N LEU A 98 0.31 7.67 16.68
CA LEU A 98 0.03 7.27 18.07
C LEU A 98 0.38 8.35 19.10
N LEU A 99 1.39 9.18 18.81
CA LEU A 99 1.80 10.30 19.65
C LEU A 99 1.02 11.60 19.34
N GLY A 100 0.04 11.57 18.43
CA GLY A 100 -0.71 12.76 18.01
C GLY A 100 0.12 13.79 17.23
N ARG A 101 1.28 13.41 16.71
CA ARG A 101 2.19 14.25 15.90
C ARG A 101 1.78 14.20 14.44
N TRP A 102 0.55 14.64 14.14
CA TRP A 102 -0.08 14.53 12.82
C TRP A 102 0.78 15.11 11.69
N LYS A 103 1.35 16.31 11.84
CA LYS A 103 2.18 16.90 10.79
C LYS A 103 3.35 16.00 10.36
N LYS A 104 4.06 15.40 11.32
CA LYS A 104 5.18 14.49 11.06
C LYS A 104 4.74 13.18 10.40
N ALA A 105 3.58 12.64 10.78
CA ALA A 105 3.00 11.46 10.12
C ALA A 105 2.58 11.80 8.68
N GLY A 106 1.94 12.95 8.49
CA GLY A 106 1.52 13.47 7.19
C GLY A 106 2.69 13.65 6.23
N ASP A 107 3.81 14.21 6.69
CA ASP A 107 5.03 14.35 5.89
C ASP A 107 5.52 13.00 5.33
N ALA A 108 5.37 11.92 6.09
CA ALA A 108 5.76 10.58 5.67
C ALA A 108 4.84 10.01 4.58
N TYR A 109 3.53 10.13 4.75
CA TYR A 109 2.55 9.67 3.76
C TYR A 109 2.56 10.51 2.47
N LEU A 110 2.67 11.83 2.60
CA LEU A 110 2.79 12.74 1.46
C LEU A 110 4.07 12.47 0.67
N TRP A 111 5.18 12.22 1.36
CA TRP A 111 6.42 11.80 0.72
C TRP A 111 6.22 10.49 -0.04
N LEU A 112 5.62 9.46 0.57
CA LEU A 112 5.37 8.17 -0.09
C LEU A 112 4.54 8.36 -1.36
N PHE A 113 3.46 9.12 -1.26
CA PHE A 113 2.54 9.38 -2.38
C PHE A 113 3.21 10.16 -3.52
N ARG A 114 3.98 11.20 -3.21
CA ARG A 114 4.74 11.97 -4.22
C ARG A 114 5.78 11.09 -4.93
N ASN A 115 6.47 10.23 -4.19
CA ASN A 115 7.43 9.30 -4.80
C ASN A 115 6.72 8.24 -5.64
N ALA A 116 5.58 7.69 -5.19
CA ALA A 116 4.82 6.71 -5.95
C ALA A 116 4.39 7.24 -7.33
N LYS A 117 3.96 8.52 -7.41
CA LYS A 117 3.62 9.19 -8.68
C LYS A 117 4.79 9.26 -9.68
N THR A 118 6.03 9.19 -9.22
CA THR A 118 7.22 9.27 -10.10
C THR A 118 7.57 7.95 -10.79
N PHE A 119 6.93 6.83 -10.42
CA PHE A 119 7.18 5.51 -11.01
C PHE A 119 6.15 5.19 -12.12
N PRO A 120 6.48 5.38 -13.41
CA PRO A 120 5.58 5.00 -14.49
C PRO A 120 5.42 3.47 -14.55
N GLY A 121 4.17 3.00 -14.61
CA GLY A 121 3.84 1.58 -14.81
C GLY A 121 3.81 0.70 -13.54
N GLN A 122 3.96 1.28 -12.34
CA GLN A 122 3.78 0.57 -11.06
C GLN A 122 2.47 0.96 -10.36
N ASP A 123 1.35 0.66 -11.02
CA ASP A 123 -0.01 1.02 -10.55
C ASP A 123 -0.32 0.50 -9.13
N ASP A 124 0.28 -0.63 -8.72
CA ASP A 124 0.08 -1.18 -7.37
C ASP A 124 0.65 -0.28 -6.27
N ILE A 125 1.83 0.35 -6.47
CA ILE A 125 2.45 1.21 -5.45
C ILE A 125 1.68 2.52 -5.32
N THR A 126 1.32 3.13 -6.44
CA THR A 126 0.50 4.35 -6.46
C THR A 126 -0.87 4.10 -5.84
N THR A 127 -1.49 2.96 -6.13
CA THR A 127 -2.78 2.58 -5.53
C THR A 127 -2.66 2.39 -4.03
N LYS A 128 -1.66 1.64 -3.54
CA LYS A 128 -1.43 1.45 -2.09
C LYS A 128 -1.09 2.77 -1.39
N ALA A 129 -0.24 3.61 -1.98
CA ALA A 129 0.09 4.92 -1.43
C ALA A 129 -1.15 5.84 -1.38
N THR A 130 -2.02 5.78 -2.40
CA THR A 130 -3.31 6.50 -2.41
C THR A 130 -4.21 6.00 -1.29
N ALA A 131 -4.33 4.68 -1.11
CA ALA A 131 -5.13 4.09 -0.05
C ALA A 131 -4.65 4.47 1.35
N LEU A 132 -3.33 4.45 1.60
CA LEU A 132 -2.74 4.90 2.87
C LEU A 132 -2.98 6.38 3.12
N LEU A 133 -2.78 7.23 2.11
CA LEU A 133 -3.00 8.67 2.24
C LEU A 133 -4.49 9.00 2.48
N MET A 134 -5.39 8.23 1.87
CA MET A 134 -6.83 8.38 2.04
C MET A 134 -7.29 7.92 3.44
N GLU A 135 -6.75 6.83 3.97
CA GLU A 135 -6.98 6.43 5.36
C GLU A 135 -6.44 7.48 6.34
N TYR A 136 -5.25 8.01 6.07
CA TYR A 136 -4.67 9.08 6.86
C TYR A 136 -5.55 10.34 6.86
N LEU A 137 -6.06 10.74 5.69
CA LEU A 137 -7.01 11.85 5.55
C LEU A 137 -8.28 11.63 6.39
N ARG A 138 -8.83 10.40 6.38
CA ARG A 138 -9.97 10.02 7.23
C ARG A 138 -9.63 10.17 8.71
N ALA A 139 -8.46 9.69 9.15
CA ALA A 139 -8.01 9.80 10.53
C ALA A 139 -7.85 11.26 10.97
N VAL A 140 -7.25 12.11 10.14
CA VAL A 140 -7.13 13.57 10.37
C VAL A 140 -8.52 14.22 10.46
N THR A 141 -9.44 13.88 9.55
CA THR A 141 -10.81 14.42 9.55
C THR A 141 -11.55 14.06 10.84
N ASN A 142 -11.43 12.81 11.30
CA ASN A 142 -12.01 12.37 12.56
C ASN A 142 -11.37 13.07 13.77
N ALA A 143 -10.05 13.26 13.76
CA ALA A 143 -9.33 13.97 14.81
C ALA A 143 -9.77 15.45 14.90
N ILE A 144 -9.99 16.11 13.77
CA ILE A 144 -10.56 17.47 13.71
C ILE A 144 -11.95 17.49 14.33
N GLY A 145 -12.84 16.56 13.93
CA GLY A 145 -14.19 16.46 14.47
C GLY A 145 -14.22 16.26 15.98
N LEU A 146 -13.35 15.38 16.50
CA LEU A 146 -13.20 15.14 17.94
C LEU A 146 -12.68 16.37 18.69
N ARG A 147 -11.64 17.05 18.17
CA ARG A 147 -11.09 18.26 18.80
C ARG A 147 -12.09 19.40 18.84
N LYS A 148 -12.87 19.59 17.77
CA LYS A 148 -13.99 20.55 17.73
C LYS A 148 -15.04 20.22 18.78
N ALA A 149 -15.44 18.96 18.91
CA ALA A 149 -16.40 18.53 19.91
C ALA A 149 -15.89 18.68 21.36
N GLN A 150 -14.57 18.57 21.56
CA GLN A 150 -13.91 18.69 22.86
C GLN A 150 -13.47 20.13 23.21
N LEU A 151 -13.78 21.13 22.35
CA LEU A 151 -13.45 22.54 22.58
C LEU A 151 -11.95 22.81 22.78
N PHE A 152 -11.10 22.14 22.00
CA PHE A 152 -9.66 22.44 21.93
C PHE A 152 -9.40 23.87 21.41
N GLU A 153 -8.19 24.39 21.65
CA GLU A 153 -7.77 25.70 21.14
C GLU A 153 -7.84 25.77 19.60
N GLU A 154 -8.24 26.92 19.06
CA GLU A 154 -8.41 27.11 17.61
C GLU A 154 -7.11 26.82 16.83
N ASN A 155 -5.95 27.14 17.42
CA ASN A 155 -4.64 26.90 16.81
C ASN A 155 -4.37 25.39 16.58
N ASP A 156 -4.74 24.53 17.54
CA ASP A 156 -4.56 23.08 17.43
C ASP A 156 -5.46 22.45 16.36
N ILE A 157 -6.58 23.10 16.04
CA ILE A 157 -7.51 22.68 15.00
C ILE A 157 -7.03 23.20 13.64
N GLN A 158 -6.54 24.45 13.60
CA GLN A 158 -6.02 25.10 12.41
C GLN A 158 -4.88 24.30 11.77
N ASP A 159 -3.91 23.84 12.56
CA ASP A 159 -2.79 23.03 12.07
C ASP A 159 -3.26 21.73 11.38
N LEU A 160 -4.35 21.12 11.88
CA LEU A 160 -4.92 19.91 11.28
C LEU A 160 -5.74 20.22 10.02
N GLU A 161 -6.48 21.33 10.00
CA GLU A 161 -7.23 21.77 8.81
C GLU A 161 -6.27 22.14 7.67
N GLU A 162 -5.13 22.77 7.97
CA GLU A 162 -4.06 23.01 7.01
C GLU A 162 -3.50 21.70 6.46
N LEU A 163 -3.18 20.74 7.34
CA LEU A 163 -2.71 19.42 6.91
C LEU A 163 -3.74 18.68 6.05
N LYS A 164 -5.02 18.73 6.43
CA LYS A 164 -6.13 18.16 5.65
C LYS A 164 -6.18 18.79 4.26
N THR A 165 -6.07 20.11 4.17
CA THR A 165 -6.09 20.86 2.90
C THR A 165 -4.91 20.48 2.00
N ASP A 166 -3.71 20.33 2.58
CA ASP A 166 -2.52 19.88 1.84
C ASP A 166 -2.69 18.48 1.24
N ILE A 167 -3.27 17.55 2.02
CA ILE A 167 -3.55 16.19 1.55
C ILE A 167 -4.60 16.21 0.44
N LEU A 168 -5.68 16.97 0.61
CA LEU A 168 -6.74 17.10 -0.40
C LEU A 168 -6.18 17.63 -1.73
N LYS A 169 -5.32 18.66 -1.68
CA LYS A 169 -4.70 19.24 -2.86
C LYS A 169 -3.83 18.25 -3.63
N GLU A 170 -3.12 17.37 -2.94
CA GLU A 170 -2.31 16.32 -3.56
C GLU A 170 -3.16 15.21 -4.20
N LEU A 171 -4.30 14.88 -3.58
CA LEU A 171 -5.24 13.85 -4.04
C LEU A 171 -6.17 14.33 -5.17
N GLN A 172 -6.31 15.64 -5.39
CA GLN A 172 -7.12 16.21 -6.49
C GLN A 172 -6.59 15.90 -7.91
N GLY A 173 -5.43 15.24 -8.04
CA GLY A 173 -4.88 14.84 -9.33
C GLY A 173 -5.77 13.83 -10.07
N GLY A 174 -6.04 14.07 -11.37
CA GLY A 174 -6.94 13.23 -12.17
C GLY A 174 -6.54 11.75 -12.25
N SER A 175 -5.25 11.42 -12.15
CA SER A 175 -4.74 10.05 -12.25
C SER A 175 -5.21 9.12 -11.11
N VAL A 176 -5.62 9.66 -9.96
CA VAL A 176 -6.03 8.86 -8.79
C VAL A 176 -7.53 8.87 -8.54
N LYS A 177 -8.31 9.62 -9.32
CA LYS A 177 -9.76 9.80 -9.09
C LYS A 177 -10.51 8.46 -9.10
N ASP A 178 -10.23 7.60 -10.08
CA ASP A 178 -10.89 6.29 -10.17
C ASP A 178 -10.50 5.36 -9.02
N VAL A 179 -9.23 5.41 -8.60
CA VAL A 179 -8.73 4.68 -7.42
C VAL A 179 -9.45 5.16 -6.15
N LEU A 180 -9.62 6.47 -5.97
CA LEU A 180 -10.35 7.06 -4.85
C LEU A 180 -11.82 6.60 -4.81
N ARG A 181 -12.49 6.59 -5.97
CA ARG A 181 -13.88 6.07 -6.07
C ARG A 181 -13.96 4.59 -5.71
N GLY A 182 -12.98 3.81 -6.15
CA GLY A 182 -12.85 2.39 -5.81
C GLY A 182 -12.65 2.16 -4.32
N ILE A 183 -11.74 2.91 -3.68
CA ILE A 183 -11.50 2.84 -2.24
C ILE A 183 -12.74 3.24 -1.44
N MET A 184 -13.46 4.30 -1.85
CA MET A 184 -14.75 4.65 -1.23
C MET A 184 -15.75 3.49 -1.32
N GLY A 185 -15.81 2.83 -2.48
CA GLY A 185 -16.65 1.65 -2.66
C GLY A 185 -16.26 0.49 -1.74
N LEU A 186 -14.96 0.30 -1.45
CA LEU A 186 -14.51 -0.66 -0.44
C LEU A 186 -14.99 -0.27 0.96
N TYR A 187 -14.95 1.01 1.32
CA TYR A 187 -15.39 1.48 2.64
C TYR A 187 -16.88 1.22 2.86
N ASP A 188 -17.70 1.46 1.83
CA ASP A 188 -19.13 1.17 1.86
C ASP A 188 -19.38 -0.33 2.10
N MET A 189 -18.66 -1.20 1.38
CA MET A 189 -18.76 -2.66 1.57
C MET A 189 -18.27 -3.15 2.94
N GLN A 190 -17.35 -2.41 3.55
CA GLN A 190 -16.83 -2.69 4.89
C GLN A 190 -17.71 -2.09 6.00
N GLY A 191 -18.83 -1.43 5.66
CA GLY A 191 -19.72 -0.77 6.62
C GLY A 191 -19.10 0.45 7.30
N ARG A 192 -18.04 1.03 6.71
CA ARG A 192 -17.36 2.21 7.28
C ARG A 192 -18.08 3.48 6.86
N SER A 193 -18.68 4.17 7.81
CA SER A 193 -19.29 5.48 7.56
C SER A 193 -18.22 6.58 7.49
N TRP A 194 -17.89 7.02 6.28
CA TRP A 194 -17.10 8.22 6.04
C TRP A 194 -17.41 8.77 4.64
N VAL A 195 -17.47 10.09 4.49
CA VAL A 195 -17.65 10.76 3.20
C VAL A 195 -16.38 11.56 2.90
N CYS A 196 -15.77 11.30 1.75
CA CYS A 196 -14.61 12.04 1.29
C CYS A 196 -15.06 13.21 0.40
N GLU A 197 -14.58 14.42 0.71
CA GLU A 197 -14.92 15.65 -0.04
C GLU A 197 -14.51 15.60 -1.52
N LEU A 198 -13.58 14.72 -1.89
CA LEU A 198 -13.09 14.58 -3.26
C LEU A 198 -13.90 13.58 -4.10
N VAL A 199 -14.77 12.80 -3.47
CA VAL A 199 -15.49 11.70 -4.12
C VAL A 199 -16.99 11.91 -3.98
N GLU A 200 -17.62 12.37 -5.06
CA GLU A 200 -19.07 12.57 -5.13
C GLU A 200 -19.82 11.24 -5.11
N ASP A 201 -19.37 10.27 -5.93
CA ASP A 201 -19.99 8.95 -6.06
C ASP A 201 -18.96 7.84 -5.84
N SER A 202 -19.21 6.95 -4.88
CA SER A 202 -18.45 5.72 -4.72
C SER A 202 -18.65 4.78 -5.91
N ASN A 203 -17.62 3.99 -6.23
CA ASN A 203 -17.69 2.98 -7.29
C ASN A 203 -17.27 1.61 -6.72
N PRO A 204 -18.17 0.92 -6.01
CA PRO A 204 -17.89 -0.41 -5.46
C PRO A 204 -17.48 -1.39 -6.55
N PRO A 205 -16.40 -2.18 -6.37
CA PRO A 205 -16.00 -3.19 -7.34
C PRO A 205 -17.12 -4.21 -7.57
N LYS A 206 -17.47 -4.44 -8.85
CA LYS A 206 -18.57 -5.34 -9.26
C LYS A 206 -18.13 -6.79 -9.51
N GLY A 207 -16.85 -7.10 -9.32
CA GLY A 207 -16.28 -8.42 -9.50
C GLY A 207 -14.79 -8.42 -9.16
N LYS A 208 -14.01 -9.29 -9.78
CA LYS A 208 -12.56 -9.30 -9.62
C LYS A 208 -11.94 -7.99 -10.09
N ASP A 209 -11.27 -7.28 -9.18
CA ASP A 209 -10.54 -6.05 -9.45
C ASP A 209 -9.05 -6.28 -9.18
N THR A 210 -8.23 -6.19 -10.22
CA THR A 210 -6.78 -6.40 -10.10
C THR A 210 -6.05 -5.22 -9.47
N VAL A 211 -6.61 -4.01 -9.56
CA VAL A 211 -6.05 -2.78 -9.02
C VAL A 211 -6.28 -2.73 -7.51
N LEU A 212 -7.51 -2.99 -7.07
CA LEU A 212 -7.89 -3.06 -5.66
C LEU A 212 -7.61 -4.41 -5.00
N LYS A 213 -7.10 -5.38 -5.76
CA LYS A 213 -6.91 -6.79 -5.34
C LYS A 213 -8.20 -7.40 -4.76
N PHE A 214 -9.33 -6.86 -5.19
CA PHE A 214 -10.64 -7.27 -4.73
C PHE A 214 -11.07 -8.52 -5.50
N THR A 215 -11.60 -9.51 -4.79
CA THR A 215 -11.94 -10.80 -5.39
C THR A 215 -13.43 -11.10 -5.22
N GLU A 216 -13.92 -12.09 -5.97
CA GLU A 216 -15.28 -12.59 -5.84
C GLU A 216 -15.57 -13.10 -4.42
N LEU A 217 -14.56 -13.60 -3.69
CA LEU A 217 -14.69 -13.96 -2.28
C LEU A 217 -14.98 -12.76 -1.38
N HIS A 218 -14.32 -11.62 -1.62
CA HIS A 218 -14.61 -10.39 -0.88
C HIS A 218 -16.03 -9.91 -1.15
N MET A 219 -16.46 -9.97 -2.42
CA MET A 219 -17.83 -9.63 -2.79
C MET A 219 -18.85 -10.52 -2.08
N ALA A 220 -18.66 -11.84 -2.14
CA ALA A 220 -19.59 -12.78 -1.56
C ALA A 220 -19.66 -12.62 -0.03
N ALA A 221 -18.52 -12.37 0.62
CA ALA A 221 -18.46 -12.05 2.04
C ALA A 221 -19.15 -10.72 2.39
N ALA A 222 -19.08 -9.73 1.49
CA ALA A 222 -19.72 -8.44 1.67
C ALA A 222 -21.24 -8.44 1.38
N GLN A 223 -21.75 -9.37 0.55
CA GLN A 223 -23.14 -9.34 0.04
C GLN A 223 -23.99 -10.56 0.42
N HIS A 224 -23.44 -11.56 1.13
CA HIS A 224 -24.14 -12.81 1.47
C HIS A 224 -24.64 -13.57 0.22
N ASP A 225 -23.86 -13.56 -0.86
CA ASP A 225 -24.17 -14.30 -2.10
C ASP A 225 -23.53 -15.71 -2.07
N ARG A 226 -23.92 -16.57 -3.02
CA ARG A 226 -23.58 -18.01 -3.11
C ARG A 226 -22.08 -18.27 -3.27
N TRP A 227 -21.34 -18.23 -2.16
CA TRP A 227 -19.87 -18.33 -2.11
C TRP A 227 -19.33 -19.78 -2.19
N TRP A 228 -20.20 -20.80 -2.25
CA TRP A 228 -19.81 -22.21 -2.13
C TRP A 228 -18.99 -22.74 -3.30
N ASP A 229 -19.15 -22.18 -4.50
CA ASP A 229 -18.44 -22.60 -5.72
C ASP A 229 -16.96 -22.17 -5.75
N ILE A 230 -16.52 -21.32 -4.82
CA ILE A 230 -15.14 -20.82 -4.78
C ILE A 230 -14.25 -21.75 -3.94
N GLU A 231 -14.01 -22.97 -4.44
CA GLU A 231 -12.99 -23.88 -3.88
C GLU A 231 -11.57 -23.37 -4.20
N GLY A 232 -10.72 -23.27 -3.17
CA GLY A 232 -9.26 -23.07 -3.33
C GLY A 232 -8.71 -21.65 -3.17
N ALA A 233 -9.52 -20.59 -3.11
CA ALA A 233 -9.04 -19.19 -3.13
C ALA A 233 -9.00 -18.46 -1.76
N ILE A 234 -9.23 -19.18 -0.66
CA ILE A 234 -9.48 -18.59 0.67
C ILE A 234 -8.20 -18.20 1.39
N LYS A 235 -7.08 -18.87 1.10
CA LYS A 235 -5.87 -18.74 1.91
C LYS A 235 -5.07 -17.45 1.68
N GLU A 236 -5.28 -16.74 0.57
CA GLU A 236 -4.40 -15.64 0.15
C GLU A 236 -5.12 -14.48 -0.59
N SER A 237 -6.44 -14.34 -0.45
CA SER A 237 -7.16 -13.23 -1.07
C SER A 237 -7.20 -12.03 -0.14
N ASN A 238 -6.18 -11.18 -0.21
CA ASN A 238 -6.18 -9.89 0.48
C ASN A 238 -6.44 -8.77 -0.53
N ASP A 239 -7.28 -7.82 -0.17
CA ASP A 239 -7.45 -6.57 -0.92
C ASP A 239 -6.19 -5.68 -0.82
N ILE A 240 -6.22 -4.50 -1.45
CA ILE A 240 -5.12 -3.52 -1.39
C ILE A 240 -4.72 -3.08 0.02
N ARG A 241 -5.61 -3.24 1.00
CA ARG A 241 -5.37 -2.92 2.41
C ARG A 241 -4.98 -4.14 3.22
N GLY A 242 -4.77 -5.29 2.60
CA GLY A 242 -4.47 -6.50 3.37
C GLY A 242 -5.70 -7.12 4.05
N GLN A 243 -6.91 -6.60 3.80
CA GLN A 243 -8.12 -7.14 4.39
C GLN A 243 -8.53 -8.40 3.63
N THR A 244 -8.87 -9.43 4.38
CA THR A 244 -9.37 -10.71 3.87
C THR A 244 -10.89 -10.70 3.76
N PRO A 245 -11.52 -11.64 3.04
CA PRO A 245 -12.97 -11.83 3.06
C PRO A 245 -13.55 -11.96 4.48
N LEU A 246 -12.77 -12.49 5.43
CA LEU A 246 -13.19 -12.60 6.82
C LEU A 246 -13.32 -11.23 7.50
N HIS A 247 -12.50 -10.25 7.14
CA HIS A 247 -12.66 -8.87 7.63
C HIS A 247 -13.99 -8.28 7.17
N TYR A 248 -14.38 -8.53 5.91
CA TYR A 248 -15.65 -8.04 5.37
C TYR A 248 -16.84 -8.72 6.02
N ALA A 249 -16.77 -10.05 6.22
CA ALA A 249 -17.82 -10.79 6.91
C ALA A 249 -17.98 -10.34 8.37
N ALA A 250 -16.88 -10.00 9.06
CA ALA A 250 -16.92 -9.51 10.45
C ALA A 250 -17.67 -8.18 10.59
N CYS A 251 -17.56 -7.27 9.62
CA CYS A 251 -18.27 -5.99 9.65
C CYS A 251 -19.80 -6.11 9.48
N ARG A 252 -20.33 -7.30 9.19
CA ARG A 252 -21.76 -7.50 8.89
C ARG A 252 -22.53 -8.00 10.11
N GLN A 253 -23.71 -7.43 10.31
CA GLN A 253 -24.65 -7.87 11.36
C GLN A 253 -25.08 -9.34 11.20
N ASP A 254 -25.19 -9.84 9.97
CA ASP A 254 -25.56 -11.21 9.63
C ASP A 254 -24.35 -12.06 9.18
N GLY A 255 -23.13 -11.57 9.42
CA GLY A 255 -21.88 -12.19 8.95
C GLY A 255 -21.53 -13.52 9.62
N ALA A 256 -22.18 -13.88 10.72
CA ALA A 256 -21.86 -15.08 11.51
C ALA A 256 -21.90 -16.37 10.69
N SER A 257 -22.90 -16.53 9.80
CA SER A 257 -23.01 -17.69 8.92
C SER A 257 -21.82 -17.77 7.97
N ILE A 258 -21.46 -16.64 7.34
CA ILE A 258 -20.34 -16.52 6.40
C ILE A 258 -18.99 -16.76 7.10
N ILE A 259 -18.81 -16.20 8.31
CA ILE A 259 -17.60 -16.40 9.13
C ILE A 259 -17.41 -17.88 9.44
N HIS A 260 -18.45 -18.54 9.95
CA HIS A 260 -18.41 -19.97 10.29
C HIS A 260 -17.96 -20.81 9.08
N ASP A 261 -18.53 -20.46 7.94
CA ASP A 261 -18.31 -21.10 6.66
C ASP A 261 -16.88 -20.88 6.11
N LEU A 262 -16.38 -19.65 6.13
CA LEU A 262 -15.00 -19.31 5.77
C LEU A 262 -13.99 -20.05 6.66
N LEU A 263 -14.25 -20.12 7.96
CA LEU A 263 -13.41 -20.85 8.92
C LEU A 263 -13.41 -22.36 8.65
N ARG A 264 -14.57 -22.96 8.33
CA ARG A 264 -14.67 -24.39 7.97
C ARG A 264 -13.82 -24.72 6.74
N LYS A 265 -13.69 -23.79 5.80
CA LYS A 265 -12.84 -23.94 4.61
C LYS A 265 -11.38 -23.49 4.82
N GLY A 266 -10.96 -23.22 6.06
CA GLY A 266 -9.56 -22.96 6.40
C GLY A 266 -9.10 -21.50 6.28
N ALA A 267 -10.02 -20.53 6.33
CA ALA A 267 -9.65 -19.12 6.43
C ALA A 267 -8.85 -18.85 7.71
N GLU A 268 -7.77 -18.07 7.59
CA GLU A 268 -6.95 -17.68 8.72
C GLU A 268 -7.58 -16.49 9.48
N ILE A 269 -7.89 -16.71 10.76
CA ILE A 269 -8.57 -15.72 11.62
C ILE A 269 -7.66 -14.58 12.10
N ASN A 270 -6.34 -14.80 12.08
CA ASN A 270 -5.36 -13.87 12.66
C ASN A 270 -4.64 -13.01 11.63
N ILE A 271 -5.05 -13.05 10.35
CA ILE A 271 -4.46 -12.19 9.33
C ILE A 271 -4.72 -10.74 9.71
N ARG A 272 -3.67 -9.93 9.71
CA ARG A 272 -3.75 -8.51 10.01
C ARG A 272 -3.68 -7.71 8.72
N ASP A 273 -4.56 -6.71 8.63
CA ASP A 273 -4.53 -5.74 7.55
C ASP A 273 -3.34 -4.74 7.69
N VAL A 274 -3.29 -3.76 6.79
CA VAL A 274 -2.27 -2.69 6.80
C VAL A 274 -2.36 -1.76 8.02
N ASP A 275 -3.37 -1.86 8.87
CA ASP A 275 -3.44 -1.15 10.14
C ASP A 275 -3.15 -2.06 11.34
N GLY A 276 -2.81 -3.32 11.07
CA GLY A 276 -2.55 -4.32 12.12
C GLY A 276 -3.84 -4.88 12.72
N ILE A 277 -5.00 -4.60 12.11
CA ILE A 277 -6.33 -4.99 12.54
C ILE A 277 -6.59 -6.39 12.02
N ALA A 278 -6.95 -7.30 12.93
CA ALA A 278 -7.43 -8.64 12.57
C ALA A 278 -8.96 -8.64 12.41
N PRO A 279 -9.57 -9.59 11.69
CA PRO A 279 -11.02 -9.66 11.46
C PRO A 279 -11.86 -9.48 12.72
N LEU A 280 -11.44 -10.10 13.83
CA LEU A 280 -12.16 -10.06 15.10
C LEU A 280 -12.26 -8.65 15.72
N HIS A 281 -11.34 -7.74 15.39
CA HIS A 281 -11.42 -6.36 15.87
C HIS A 281 -12.55 -5.55 15.19
N ASN A 282 -13.08 -6.05 14.07
CA ASN A 282 -14.18 -5.44 13.31
C ASN A 282 -15.55 -6.10 13.60
N ALA A 283 -15.57 -7.14 14.45
CA ALA A 283 -16.78 -7.90 14.81
C ALA A 283 -17.59 -7.25 15.93
#